data_AF-A0A847BEC6-F1
#
_entry.id   AF-A0A847BEC6-F1
#
_cell.length_a   1.000
_cell.length_b   1.000
_cell.length_c   1.000
_cell.angle_alpha   90.00
_cell.angle_beta   90.00
_cell.angle_gamma   90.00
#
_symmetry.space_group_name_H-M   'P 1'
#
loop_
_entity.id
_entity.type
_entity.pdbx_description
1 polymer ?
#
loop_
_entity_poly.entity_id
_entity_poly.type
_entity_poly.pdbx_seq_one_letter_code
_entity_poly.pdbx_strand_id
1 'polypeptide(L)'
;SESQHFLNNGRVTAAGDISLTALQSFTNETTYNGAQIRKELGAPTNARNRTSNQVAFEGLGNRGMNVWLEEDEITRRERLVGITETELEELDKAQIVSTEGGTLTINYGSEALNRIALLSADTVQIVGGENGVFVNESMALHTYELKRRWLFIEDNKDGDDYYRIWARTNPNRSGYNGDVKDSSNDPDKDNFVYNNWSPGWGWESTDVWAYNGTPPTSLRNEMYREGQALANQGAVETSVQRARTFGAGIYSNSLSVHSGRIENRGSPYQTLDKIREGTPVGGQISDRDMQAVAGITLGSFDDGIQHLPVNLPTNPNGYFVPARDPDADYLVETNPLFTDGDHLASSNLLAEYLGLDLDDIGMRLGDAGYEAYLIRQQLISQTGTTLLAGHASEQAMIGALYAAGANASDQLGLTWGKPLTDEQVGALTEDIVWMVETDVDGKRVLAPVVYLSQATRDGIRTGAVIAADTIDMQVDGLSNIGGDIIGRDSLNIVSQDDILNLSGSITGGDVSLISEQGSIRNETLARSGGDDISDATVIGRTGEIGATGNLLLDAADNIENIGAHMHADGSA
;
A
#
# COMPACT_ATOMS: atom_id res chain seq x y z
N SER A 1 7.03 10.60 30.95
CA SER A 1 6.28 9.82 31.95
C SER A 1 6.52 8.35 31.65
N GLU A 2 6.69 7.50 32.66
CA GLU A 2 6.76 6.04 32.47
C GLU A 2 5.33 5.50 32.46
N SER A 3 4.73 5.33 31.28
CA SER A 3 3.43 4.65 31.16
C SER A 3 3.63 3.16 30.92
N GLN A 4 2.67 2.32 31.31
CA GLN A 4 2.71 0.90 30.90
C GLN A 4 2.46 0.77 29.40
N HIS A 5 1.50 1.55 28.90
CA HIS A 5 1.14 1.59 27.49
C HIS A 5 1.14 3.04 27.01
N PHE A 6 1.57 3.25 25.78
CA PHE A 6 1.37 4.48 25.04
C PHE A 6 0.46 4.16 23.85
N LEU A 7 -0.63 4.91 23.71
CA LEU A 7 -1.59 4.77 22.63
C LEU A 7 -1.85 6.15 22.03
N ASN A 8 -1.53 6.30 20.74
CA ASN A 8 -1.83 7.47 19.94
C ASN A 8 -2.70 7.08 18.74
N ASN A 9 -3.86 7.72 18.64
CA ASN A 9 -4.81 7.59 17.53
C ASN A 9 -5.06 8.93 16.83
N GLY A 10 -4.23 9.93 17.15
CA GLY A 10 -4.36 11.30 16.65
C GLY A 10 -2.97 11.91 16.48
N ARG A 11 -2.82 13.17 16.88
CA ARG A 11 -1.61 13.95 16.58
C ARG A 11 -0.83 14.31 17.84
N VAL A 12 0.46 14.02 17.82
CA VAL A 12 1.44 14.53 18.78
C VAL A 12 2.44 15.37 17.99
N THR A 13 2.63 16.63 18.38
CA THR A 13 3.57 17.53 17.71
C THR A 13 4.28 18.39 18.73
N ALA A 14 5.58 18.59 18.55
CA ALA A 14 6.40 19.48 19.37
C ALA A 14 7.45 20.21 18.52
N ALA A 15 7.69 21.47 18.86
CA ALA A 15 8.86 22.23 18.42
C ALA A 15 10.03 21.86 19.36
N GLY A 16 10.92 20.98 18.89
CA GLY A 16 11.95 20.34 19.71
C GLY A 16 11.62 18.90 20.13
N ASP A 17 12.35 18.40 21.12
CA ASP A 17 12.40 16.96 21.42
C ASP A 17 11.08 16.37 21.93
N ILE A 18 10.77 15.16 21.47
CA ILE A 18 9.70 14.30 21.97
C ILE A 18 10.33 13.05 22.57
N SER A 19 10.08 12.78 23.86
CA SER A 19 10.51 11.55 24.52
C SER A 19 9.31 10.77 25.06
N LEU A 20 9.10 9.57 24.51
CA LEU A 20 8.00 8.67 24.85
C LEU A 20 8.56 7.39 25.46
N THR A 21 8.07 7.01 26.63
CA THR A 21 8.52 5.79 27.32
C THR A 21 7.34 4.96 27.76
N ALA A 22 7.19 3.78 27.14
CA ALA A 22 6.16 2.81 27.43
C ALA A 22 6.79 1.49 27.90
N LEU A 23 6.53 1.08 29.14
CA LEU A 23 7.16 -0.09 29.76
C LEU A 23 6.71 -1.43 29.16
N GLN A 24 5.56 -1.47 28.48
CA GLN A 24 5.05 -2.66 27.80
C GLN A 24 4.84 -2.40 26.32
N SER A 25 3.90 -1.51 25.96
CA SER A 25 3.52 -1.34 24.56
C SER A 25 3.46 0.11 24.08
N PHE A 26 3.96 0.34 22.89
CA PHE A 26 3.81 1.59 22.14
C PHE A 26 2.89 1.36 20.94
N THR A 27 1.89 2.21 20.74
CA THR A 27 0.99 2.10 19.59
C THR A 27 0.70 3.48 19.02
N ASN A 28 1.07 3.68 17.76
CA ASN A 28 0.70 4.80 16.92
C ASN A 28 -0.14 4.24 15.76
N GLU A 29 -1.46 4.38 15.82
CA GLU A 29 -2.37 3.72 14.89
C GLU A 29 -3.53 4.61 14.49
N THR A 30 -3.75 4.76 13.19
CA THR A 30 -4.96 5.41 12.67
C THR A 30 -6.16 4.48 12.87
N THR A 31 -7.15 4.96 13.61
CA THR A 31 -8.40 4.22 13.89
C THR A 31 -9.62 4.95 13.38
N TYR A 32 -10.68 4.20 13.08
CA TYR A 32 -11.96 4.75 12.69
C TYR A 32 -13.00 4.50 13.79
N ASN A 33 -13.66 5.55 14.28
CA ASN A 33 -14.61 5.48 15.40
C ASN A 33 -14.06 4.78 16.66
N GLY A 34 -12.76 4.98 16.94
CA GLY A 34 -12.06 4.38 18.07
C GLY A 34 -11.77 2.87 17.92
N ALA A 35 -11.98 2.30 16.74
CA ALA A 35 -11.70 0.90 16.44
C ALA A 35 -10.63 0.76 15.35
N GLN A 36 -9.87 -0.34 15.43
CA GLN A 36 -8.92 -0.74 14.41
C GLN A 36 -9.61 -0.89 13.04
N ILE A 37 -9.00 -0.33 12.02
CA ILE A 37 -9.46 -0.46 10.64
C ILE A 37 -9.21 -1.88 10.13
N ARG A 38 -10.22 -2.49 9.54
CA ARG A 38 -10.19 -3.87 9.04
C ARG A 38 -10.52 -3.92 7.55
N LYS A 39 -10.09 -5.00 6.91
CA LYS A 39 -10.44 -5.35 5.53
C LYS A 39 -10.99 -6.77 5.45
N GLU A 40 -11.73 -7.04 4.40
CA GLU A 40 -12.27 -8.37 4.09
C GLU A 40 -12.24 -8.62 2.57
N LEU A 41 -12.27 -9.90 2.18
CA LEU A 41 -12.32 -10.29 0.78
C LEU A 41 -13.75 -10.20 0.24
N GLY A 42 -13.97 -9.35 -0.76
CA GLY A 42 -15.28 -9.13 -1.37
C GLY A 42 -15.88 -10.35 -2.07
N ALA A 43 -17.14 -10.20 -2.47
CA ALA A 43 -17.86 -11.18 -3.29
C ALA A 43 -17.20 -11.34 -4.68
N PRO A 44 -17.33 -12.53 -5.32
CA PRO A 44 -16.83 -12.74 -6.67
C PRO A 44 -17.58 -11.87 -7.69
N THR A 45 -16.83 -11.29 -8.61
CA THR A 45 -17.32 -10.48 -9.74
C THR A 45 -16.66 -10.94 -11.05
N ASN A 46 -17.08 -10.36 -12.17
CA ASN A 46 -16.43 -10.54 -13.48
C ASN A 46 -16.25 -12.00 -13.94
N ALA A 47 -17.25 -12.85 -13.69
CA ALA A 47 -17.22 -14.24 -14.15
C ALA A 47 -17.03 -14.31 -15.69
N ARG A 48 -15.92 -14.88 -16.14
CA ARG A 48 -15.51 -14.90 -17.55
C ARG A 48 -14.80 -16.21 -17.90
N ASN A 49 -14.40 -16.36 -19.17
CA ASN A 49 -13.64 -17.50 -19.69
C ASN A 49 -14.25 -18.86 -19.30
N ARG A 50 -15.58 -18.94 -19.29
CA ARG A 50 -16.27 -20.16 -18.88
C ARG A 50 -16.03 -21.27 -19.91
N THR A 51 -15.59 -22.42 -19.43
CA THR A 51 -15.44 -23.63 -20.22
C THR A 51 -16.29 -24.76 -19.65
N SER A 52 -16.73 -25.66 -20.52
CA SER A 52 -17.53 -26.84 -20.18
C SER A 52 -17.03 -27.99 -21.03
N ASN A 53 -16.42 -28.99 -20.41
CA ASN A 53 -15.83 -30.14 -21.07
C ASN A 53 -16.46 -31.42 -20.51
N GLN A 54 -17.03 -32.25 -21.36
CA GLN A 54 -17.52 -33.56 -20.90
C GLN A 54 -16.33 -34.46 -20.57
N VAL A 55 -16.23 -34.88 -19.31
CA VAL A 55 -15.11 -35.69 -18.79
C VAL A 55 -15.51 -37.14 -18.50
N ALA A 56 -16.82 -37.41 -18.43
CA ALA A 56 -17.32 -38.77 -18.35
C ALA A 56 -18.74 -38.90 -18.92
N PHE A 57 -19.06 -40.09 -19.42
CA PHE A 57 -20.41 -40.49 -19.80
C PHE A 57 -20.59 -42.00 -19.63
N GLU A 58 -21.81 -42.41 -19.28
CA GLU A 58 -22.23 -43.80 -19.22
C GLU A 58 -23.45 -44.04 -20.12
N GLY A 59 -23.46 -45.17 -20.86
CA GLY A 59 -24.63 -45.67 -21.58
C GLY A 59 -24.72 -45.34 -23.09
N LEU A 60 -25.81 -45.81 -23.73
CA LEU A 60 -26.12 -45.59 -25.14
C LEU A 60 -27.38 -44.71 -25.27
N GLY A 61 -27.21 -43.50 -25.80
CA GLY A 61 -28.28 -42.55 -26.12
C GLY A 61 -28.99 -41.96 -24.90
N ASN A 62 -28.62 -40.76 -24.46
CA ASN A 62 -29.22 -39.97 -23.36
C ASN A 62 -29.65 -40.73 -22.08
N ARG A 63 -29.12 -41.93 -21.83
CA ARG A 63 -29.45 -42.78 -20.68
C ARG A 63 -28.17 -43.09 -19.93
N GLY A 64 -28.10 -42.71 -18.65
CA GLY A 64 -26.92 -42.84 -17.80
C GLY A 64 -26.33 -41.49 -17.38
N MET A 65 -25.24 -41.58 -16.62
CA MET A 65 -24.57 -40.42 -16.04
C MET A 65 -23.70 -39.70 -17.06
N ASN A 66 -23.75 -38.38 -17.03
CA ASN A 66 -22.86 -37.50 -17.78
C ASN A 66 -22.23 -36.51 -16.80
N VAL A 67 -20.93 -36.29 -16.95
CA VAL A 67 -20.17 -35.39 -16.07
C VAL A 67 -19.46 -34.35 -16.94
N TRP A 68 -19.71 -33.08 -16.64
CA TRP A 68 -19.05 -31.94 -17.26
C TRP A 68 -18.14 -31.25 -16.26
N LEU A 69 -16.87 -31.12 -16.63
CA LEU A 69 -15.93 -30.24 -15.97
C LEU A 69 -16.18 -28.80 -16.41
N GLU A 70 -16.55 -27.98 -15.45
CA GLU A 70 -16.82 -26.57 -15.63
C GLU A 70 -15.72 -25.76 -14.95
N GLU A 71 -15.20 -24.77 -15.67
CA GLU A 71 -14.24 -23.81 -15.13
C GLU A 71 -14.65 -22.39 -15.51
N ASP A 72 -14.42 -21.45 -14.60
CA ASP A 72 -14.50 -20.02 -14.90
C ASP A 72 -13.42 -19.24 -14.15
N GLU A 73 -13.16 -18.04 -14.64
CA GLU A 73 -12.36 -17.04 -13.94
C GLU A 73 -13.26 -16.02 -13.27
N ILE A 74 -12.90 -15.63 -12.05
CA ILE A 74 -13.54 -14.58 -11.28
C ILE A 74 -12.51 -13.59 -10.73
N THR A 75 -12.96 -12.37 -10.50
CA THR A 75 -12.21 -11.39 -9.74
C THR A 75 -12.80 -11.30 -8.32
N ARG A 76 -11.94 -11.21 -7.30
CA ARG A 76 -12.33 -10.81 -5.94
C ARG A 76 -11.43 -9.67 -5.49
N ARG A 77 -12.01 -8.63 -4.91
CA ARG A 77 -11.25 -7.47 -4.40
C ARG A 77 -11.45 -7.33 -2.90
N GLU A 78 -10.36 -7.13 -2.17
CA GLU A 78 -10.42 -6.72 -0.76
C GLU A 78 -11.05 -5.34 -0.62
N ARG A 79 -11.85 -5.16 0.42
CA ARG A 79 -12.49 -3.90 0.75
C ARG A 79 -12.36 -3.60 2.24
N LEU A 80 -12.38 -2.32 2.58
CA LEU A 80 -12.42 -1.87 3.97
C LEU A 80 -13.80 -2.19 4.60
N VAL A 81 -13.80 -2.44 5.91
CA VAL A 81 -15.00 -2.75 6.70
C VAL A 81 -15.40 -1.52 7.50
N GLY A 82 -16.58 -0.96 7.20
CA GLY A 82 -17.16 0.15 7.95
C GLY A 82 -16.65 1.55 7.60
N ILE A 83 -15.67 1.66 6.70
CA ILE A 83 -15.13 2.91 6.15
C ILE A 83 -14.86 2.72 4.65
N THR A 84 -15.02 3.75 3.83
CA THR A 84 -14.66 3.74 2.41
C THR A 84 -13.17 4.05 2.19
N GLU A 85 -12.65 3.73 1.00
CA GLU A 85 -11.25 4.05 0.66
C GLU A 85 -10.98 5.56 0.66
N THR A 86 -11.93 6.36 0.18
CA THR A 86 -11.86 7.83 0.17
C THR A 86 -11.89 8.39 1.58
N GLU A 87 -12.81 7.92 2.43
CA GLU A 87 -12.87 8.38 3.83
C GLU A 87 -11.59 8.05 4.60
N LEU A 88 -10.92 6.91 4.34
CA LEU A 88 -9.64 6.60 4.98
C LEU A 88 -8.50 7.48 4.47
N GLU A 89 -8.52 7.84 3.19
CA GLU A 89 -7.53 8.73 2.60
C GLU A 89 -7.61 10.15 3.18
N GLU A 90 -8.83 10.62 3.42
CA GLU A 90 -9.13 11.94 4.00
C GLU A 90 -9.01 11.97 5.53
N LEU A 91 -8.89 10.81 6.18
CA LEU A 91 -8.81 10.71 7.63
C LEU A 91 -7.48 11.28 8.13
N ASP A 92 -7.55 12.10 9.18
CA ASP A 92 -6.37 12.53 9.93
C ASP A 92 -5.59 11.30 10.44
N LYS A 93 -4.44 11.04 9.84
CA LYS A 93 -3.59 9.92 10.24
C LYS A 93 -2.99 10.17 11.62
N ALA A 94 -2.88 9.11 12.39
CA ALA A 94 -2.11 9.10 13.62
C ALA A 94 -0.66 9.48 13.29
N GLN A 95 -0.14 10.50 13.97
CA GLN A 95 1.18 11.02 13.68
C GLN A 95 1.88 11.54 14.93
N ILE A 96 3.19 11.32 15.00
CA ILE A 96 4.08 11.89 16.01
C ILE A 96 5.19 12.62 15.26
N VAL A 97 5.21 13.94 15.39
CA VAL A 97 6.08 14.81 14.60
C VAL A 97 6.87 15.74 15.50
N SER A 98 8.18 15.63 15.49
CA SER A 98 9.11 16.59 16.09
C SER A 98 9.63 17.53 15.00
N THR A 99 9.66 18.82 15.27
CA THR A 99 10.07 19.86 14.31
C THR A 99 11.28 20.64 14.82
N GLU A 100 11.82 21.55 14.00
CA GLU A 100 12.92 22.45 14.39
C GLU A 100 14.21 21.73 14.80
N GLY A 101 14.54 20.62 14.13
CA GLY A 101 15.73 19.82 14.45
C GLY A 101 15.59 18.94 15.70
N GLY A 102 14.38 18.84 16.27
CA GLY A 102 14.14 18.05 17.47
C GLY A 102 14.23 16.53 17.24
N THR A 103 14.54 15.82 18.31
CA THR A 103 14.64 14.36 18.36
C THR A 103 13.34 13.70 18.81
N LEU A 104 12.89 12.66 18.11
CA LEU A 104 11.84 11.74 18.57
C LEU A 104 12.48 10.48 19.17
N THR A 105 12.41 10.32 20.50
CA THR A 105 12.83 9.12 21.21
C THR A 105 11.62 8.27 21.60
N ILE A 106 11.61 7.00 21.18
CA ILE A 106 10.58 6.01 21.53
C ILE A 106 11.26 4.87 22.29
N ASN A 107 11.01 4.79 23.59
CA ASN A 107 11.36 3.65 24.42
C ASN A 107 10.12 2.77 24.60
N TYR A 108 10.21 1.50 24.24
CA TYR A 108 9.10 0.55 24.39
C TYR A 108 9.56 -0.77 25.02
N GLY A 109 8.65 -1.49 25.67
CA GLY A 109 8.94 -2.77 26.33
C GLY A 109 8.98 -3.94 25.35
N SER A 110 7.86 -4.64 25.23
CA SER A 110 7.74 -5.86 24.43
C SER A 110 7.23 -5.61 23.01
N GLU A 111 6.37 -4.61 22.81
CA GLU A 111 5.68 -4.41 21.52
C GLU A 111 5.60 -2.93 21.15
N ALA A 112 5.92 -2.62 19.90
CA ALA A 112 5.67 -1.31 19.31
C ALA A 112 4.99 -1.47 17.95
N LEU A 113 3.99 -0.64 17.69
CA LEU A 113 3.23 -0.64 16.45
C LEU A 113 3.11 0.78 15.90
N ASN A 114 3.49 0.95 14.63
CA ASN A 114 3.17 2.09 13.79
C ASN A 114 2.32 1.61 12.61
N ARG A 115 1.00 1.83 12.64
CA ARG A 115 0.07 1.31 11.62
C ARG A 115 -0.74 2.41 10.96
N ILE A 116 -0.67 2.48 9.62
CA ILE A 116 -1.30 3.53 8.81
C ILE A 116 -0.98 4.92 9.42
N ALA A 117 0.25 5.10 9.89
CA ALA A 117 0.61 6.18 10.80
C ALA A 117 2.02 6.68 10.52
N LEU A 118 2.33 7.87 11.03
CA LEU A 118 3.57 8.58 10.77
C LEU A 118 4.38 8.79 12.04
N LEU A 119 5.67 8.50 11.96
CA LEU A 119 6.69 8.98 12.89
C LEU A 119 7.66 9.86 12.08
N SER A 120 7.86 11.10 12.48
CA SER A 120 8.77 12.00 11.79
C SER A 120 9.52 12.92 12.74
N ALA A 121 10.82 13.08 12.53
CA ALA A 121 11.68 14.00 13.26
C ALA A 121 12.98 14.24 12.48
N ASP A 122 13.80 15.22 12.86
CA ASP A 122 15.16 15.30 12.32
C ASP A 122 15.98 14.05 12.72
N THR A 123 15.90 13.69 14.00
CA THR A 123 16.49 12.47 14.53
C THR A 123 15.40 11.59 15.15
N VAL A 124 15.34 10.31 14.75
CA VAL A 124 14.47 9.30 15.36
C VAL A 124 15.33 8.26 16.07
N GLN A 125 14.98 7.97 17.33
CA GLN A 125 15.63 6.95 18.15
C GLN A 125 14.58 5.96 18.64
N ILE A 126 14.71 4.70 18.25
CA ILE A 126 13.81 3.62 18.67
C ILE A 126 14.61 2.65 19.55
N VAL A 127 14.18 2.51 20.80
CA VAL A 127 14.80 1.64 21.79
C VAL A 127 13.76 0.64 22.31
N GLY A 128 13.97 -0.64 22.02
CA GLY A 128 13.12 -1.74 22.50
C GLY A 128 13.67 -2.39 23.77
N GLY A 129 12.80 -3.02 24.53
CA GLY A 129 13.20 -3.96 25.58
C GLY A 129 13.80 -5.23 25.01
N GLU A 130 14.30 -6.10 25.89
CA GLU A 130 14.84 -7.42 25.52
C GLU A 130 13.77 -8.23 24.77
N ASN A 131 14.08 -8.72 23.56
CA ASN A 131 13.15 -9.39 22.65
C ASN A 131 11.94 -8.52 22.19
N GLY A 132 12.00 -7.20 22.33
CA GLY A 132 10.93 -6.30 21.90
C GLY A 132 10.74 -6.33 20.38
N VAL A 133 9.49 -6.25 19.91
CA VAL A 133 9.17 -6.23 18.47
C VAL A 133 8.57 -4.89 18.07
N PHE A 134 9.22 -4.20 17.12
CA PHE A 134 8.68 -3.00 16.49
C PHE A 134 8.11 -3.34 15.11
N VAL A 135 6.85 -3.01 14.88
CA VAL A 135 6.15 -3.25 13.62
C VAL A 135 5.78 -1.92 12.97
N ASN A 136 6.29 -1.67 11.76
CA ASN A 136 5.80 -0.62 10.87
C ASN A 136 4.90 -1.25 9.80
N GLU A 137 3.59 -0.97 9.81
CA GLU A 137 2.62 -1.71 9.00
C GLU A 137 1.68 -0.81 8.19
N SER A 138 1.75 -0.96 6.88
CA SER A 138 0.78 -0.34 5.97
C SER A 138 -0.46 -1.20 5.79
N MET A 139 -1.55 -0.60 5.31
CA MET A 139 -2.75 -1.32 4.91
C MET A 139 -2.87 -1.34 3.39
N ALA A 140 -2.64 -2.49 2.76
CA ALA A 140 -2.89 -2.67 1.34
C ALA A 140 -4.16 -3.46 1.08
N LEU A 141 -4.91 -3.06 0.05
CA LEU A 141 -6.02 -3.82 -0.52
C LEU A 141 -5.56 -4.53 -1.78
N HIS A 142 -5.90 -5.81 -1.91
CA HIS A 142 -5.53 -6.62 -3.06
C HIS A 142 -6.73 -7.00 -3.93
N THR A 143 -6.48 -7.13 -5.23
CA THR A 143 -7.36 -7.76 -6.20
C THR A 143 -6.79 -9.11 -6.58
N TYR A 144 -7.63 -10.14 -6.53
CA TYR A 144 -7.32 -11.52 -6.81
C TYR A 144 -8.06 -11.93 -8.09
N GLU A 145 -7.33 -12.42 -9.07
CA GLU A 145 -7.89 -13.20 -10.16
C GLU A 145 -7.82 -14.66 -9.75
N LEU A 146 -8.97 -15.35 -9.79
CA LEU A 146 -9.06 -16.75 -9.38
C LEU A 146 -9.74 -17.58 -10.45
N LYS A 147 -9.26 -18.81 -10.62
CA LYS A 147 -9.89 -19.83 -11.44
C LYS A 147 -10.64 -20.80 -10.54
N ARG A 148 -11.93 -20.99 -10.77
CA ARG A 148 -12.78 -21.94 -10.05
C ARG A 148 -13.07 -23.15 -10.91
N ARG A 149 -13.37 -24.25 -10.24
CA ARG A 149 -13.71 -25.52 -10.87
C ARG A 149 -14.84 -26.22 -10.16
N TRP A 150 -15.77 -26.76 -10.94
CA TRP A 150 -16.80 -27.67 -10.44
C TRP A 150 -17.15 -28.70 -11.51
N LEU A 151 -17.74 -29.82 -11.10
CA LEU A 151 -18.30 -30.84 -11.96
C LEU A 151 -19.81 -30.72 -11.92
N PHE A 152 -20.44 -30.63 -13.08
CA PHE A 152 -21.88 -30.77 -13.22
C PHE A 152 -22.20 -32.20 -13.60
N ILE A 153 -23.11 -32.85 -12.87
CA ILE A 153 -23.56 -34.21 -13.15
C ILE A 153 -25.01 -34.16 -13.60
N GLU A 154 -25.31 -34.79 -14.72
CA GLU A 154 -26.65 -35.14 -15.17
C GLU A 154 -26.76 -36.66 -15.26
N ASP A 155 -27.57 -37.28 -14.42
CA ASP A 155 -27.91 -38.71 -14.51
C ASP A 155 -29.32 -38.88 -15.07
N ASN A 156 -29.38 -39.33 -16.32
CA ASN A 156 -30.64 -39.51 -17.04
C ASN A 156 -31.17 -40.93 -16.82
N LYS A 157 -32.21 -41.06 -16.00
CA LYS A 157 -32.89 -42.33 -15.71
C LYS A 157 -34.31 -42.32 -16.25
N ASP A 158 -34.83 -43.48 -16.64
CA ASP A 158 -36.24 -43.61 -17.03
C ASP A 158 -37.15 -43.19 -15.85
N GLY A 159 -37.68 -41.96 -15.88
CA GLY A 159 -38.56 -41.39 -14.85
C GLY A 159 -38.15 -40.00 -14.39
N ASP A 160 -37.13 -39.92 -13.52
CA ASP A 160 -36.59 -38.69 -12.94
C ASP A 160 -35.10 -38.58 -13.26
N ASP A 161 -34.66 -37.43 -13.75
CA ASP A 161 -33.25 -37.11 -13.96
C ASP A 161 -32.67 -36.51 -12.66
N TYR A 162 -31.46 -36.93 -12.29
CA TYR A 162 -30.78 -36.45 -11.08
C TYR A 162 -29.63 -35.53 -11.44
N TYR A 163 -29.56 -34.40 -10.75
CA TYR A 163 -28.52 -33.39 -10.92
C TYR A 163 -27.75 -33.21 -9.63
N ARG A 164 -26.43 -33.03 -9.74
CA ARG A 164 -25.55 -32.72 -8.61
C ARG A 164 -24.35 -31.91 -9.10
N ILE A 165 -23.84 -31.03 -8.25
CA ILE A 165 -22.56 -30.39 -8.49
C ILE A 165 -21.55 -30.88 -7.46
N TRP A 166 -20.35 -31.19 -7.92
CA TRP A 166 -19.18 -31.32 -7.07
C TRP A 166 -18.30 -30.10 -7.28
N ALA A 167 -18.10 -29.29 -6.26
CA ALA A 167 -17.22 -28.15 -6.33
C ALA A 167 -15.83 -28.50 -5.80
N ARG A 168 -14.80 -27.94 -6.42
CA ARG A 168 -13.44 -28.03 -5.90
C ARG A 168 -13.33 -27.12 -4.67
N THR A 169 -13.05 -27.69 -3.50
CA THR A 169 -12.91 -26.94 -2.23
C THR A 169 -11.49 -26.93 -1.69
N ASN A 170 -10.62 -27.84 -2.15
CA ASN A 170 -9.19 -27.81 -1.85
C ASN A 170 -8.39 -27.84 -3.16
N PRO A 171 -7.70 -26.74 -3.53
CA PRO A 171 -7.01 -26.66 -4.82
C PRO A 171 -5.74 -27.51 -4.88
N ASN A 172 -5.11 -27.82 -3.73
CA ASN A 172 -3.76 -28.39 -3.66
C ASN A 172 -3.74 -29.91 -3.43
N ARG A 173 -4.90 -30.58 -3.42
CA ARG A 173 -4.98 -32.00 -3.10
C ARG A 173 -5.31 -32.82 -4.33
N SER A 174 -4.41 -33.72 -4.75
CA SER A 174 -4.68 -34.64 -5.86
C SER A 174 -5.98 -35.44 -5.61
N GLY A 175 -6.97 -35.21 -6.46
CA GLY A 175 -8.24 -35.93 -6.57
C GLY A 175 -8.52 -36.20 -8.05
N TYR A 176 -9.76 -36.53 -8.43
CA TYR A 176 -10.12 -36.71 -9.84
C TYR A 176 -9.69 -35.50 -10.67
N ASN A 177 -8.78 -35.74 -11.62
CA ASN A 177 -8.09 -34.73 -12.41
C ASN A 177 -8.67 -34.60 -13.82
N GLY A 178 -9.93 -35.01 -14.03
CA GLY A 178 -10.57 -34.94 -15.34
C GLY A 178 -9.98 -35.87 -16.41
N ASP A 179 -8.99 -36.72 -16.08
CA ASP A 179 -8.50 -37.75 -17.00
C ASP A 179 -9.46 -38.94 -17.02
N VAL A 180 -10.03 -39.19 -18.20
CA VAL A 180 -10.92 -40.32 -18.51
C VAL A 180 -10.17 -41.67 -18.39
N LYS A 181 -8.84 -41.67 -18.25
CA LYS A 181 -8.01 -42.88 -18.22
C LYS A 181 -7.60 -43.34 -16.82
N ASP A 182 -7.91 -42.61 -15.76
CA ASP A 182 -7.70 -43.13 -14.40
C ASP A 182 -8.77 -44.17 -14.05
N SER A 183 -8.45 -45.41 -14.43
CA SER A 183 -9.29 -46.60 -14.32
C SER A 183 -9.75 -46.97 -12.89
N SER A 184 -9.33 -46.22 -11.86
CA SER A 184 -9.69 -46.46 -10.46
C SER A 184 -10.92 -45.67 -9.99
N ASN A 185 -11.28 -44.59 -10.69
CA ASN A 185 -12.40 -43.71 -10.36
C ASN A 185 -13.36 -43.51 -11.55
N ASP A 186 -13.26 -44.43 -12.52
CA ASP A 186 -14.04 -44.46 -13.74
C ASP A 186 -15.53 -44.62 -13.40
N PRO A 187 -16.36 -43.63 -13.73
CA PRO A 187 -17.80 -43.78 -13.56
C PRO A 187 -18.35 -44.99 -14.31
N ASP A 188 -17.72 -45.41 -15.42
CA ASP A 188 -18.20 -46.51 -16.30
C ASP A 188 -18.24 -47.91 -15.67
N LYS A 189 -17.68 -48.08 -14.45
CA LYS A 189 -17.55 -49.38 -13.77
C LYS A 189 -18.61 -49.67 -12.75
N ASP A 190 -19.42 -48.68 -12.34
CA ASP A 190 -20.46 -48.91 -11.36
C ASP A 190 -21.82 -49.21 -12.03
N ASN A 191 -22.53 -50.15 -11.45
CA ASN A 191 -23.68 -50.76 -12.08
C ASN A 191 -24.90 -49.86 -11.87
N PHE A 192 -25.02 -48.75 -12.62
CA PHE A 192 -26.21 -47.87 -12.69
C PHE A 192 -26.70 -47.27 -11.35
N VAL A 193 -25.83 -47.04 -10.35
CA VAL A 193 -26.27 -46.54 -9.03
C VAL A 193 -25.49 -45.29 -8.62
N TYR A 194 -26.12 -44.13 -8.90
CA TYR A 194 -25.83 -42.75 -8.50
C TYR A 194 -25.09 -42.51 -7.14
N ASN A 195 -25.21 -43.40 -6.15
CA ASN A 195 -24.80 -43.11 -4.78
C ASN A 195 -23.32 -43.39 -4.47
N ASN A 196 -22.55 -43.91 -5.42
CA ASN A 196 -21.18 -44.36 -5.15
C ASN A 196 -20.10 -43.61 -5.92
N TRP A 197 -20.45 -42.81 -6.94
CA TRP A 197 -19.46 -42.02 -7.67
C TRP A 197 -19.08 -40.74 -6.92
N SER A 198 -17.78 -40.52 -6.76
CA SER A 198 -17.20 -39.32 -6.18
C SER A 198 -15.92 -38.97 -6.92
N PRO A 199 -15.66 -37.68 -7.22
CA PRO A 199 -14.37 -37.23 -7.74
C PRO A 199 -13.23 -37.34 -6.71
N GLY A 200 -13.50 -37.89 -5.52
CA GLY A 200 -12.50 -38.13 -4.50
C GLY A 200 -12.14 -36.87 -3.72
N TRP A 201 -10.91 -36.83 -3.23
CA TRP A 201 -10.51 -35.85 -2.24
C TRP A 201 -10.37 -34.42 -2.78
N GLY A 202 -10.73 -33.44 -1.93
CA GLY A 202 -10.67 -32.01 -2.25
C GLY A 202 -11.87 -31.50 -3.06
N TRP A 203 -12.89 -32.35 -3.22
CA TRP A 203 -14.18 -32.03 -3.81
C TRP A 203 -15.28 -32.20 -2.78
N GLU A 204 -16.27 -31.32 -2.82
CA GLU A 204 -17.47 -31.40 -1.99
C GLU A 204 -18.71 -31.30 -2.87
N SER A 205 -19.73 -32.09 -2.58
CA SER A 205 -20.98 -32.08 -3.33
C SER A 205 -21.99 -31.11 -2.73
N THR A 206 -22.77 -30.48 -3.59
CA THR A 206 -24.06 -29.88 -3.22
C THR A 206 -25.09 -30.98 -2.89
N ASP A 207 -26.27 -30.55 -2.43
CA ASP A 207 -27.43 -31.43 -2.36
C ASP A 207 -27.84 -31.95 -3.74
N VAL A 208 -28.66 -33.00 -3.74
CA VAL A 208 -29.17 -33.64 -4.96
C VAL A 208 -30.46 -32.97 -5.39
N TRP A 209 -30.57 -32.66 -6.68
CA TRP A 209 -31.82 -32.21 -7.29
C TRP A 209 -32.41 -33.30 -8.16
N ALA A 210 -33.71 -33.54 -8.02
CA ALA A 210 -34.46 -34.45 -8.89
C ALA A 210 -35.43 -33.64 -9.75
N TYR A 211 -35.41 -33.84 -11.06
CA TYR A 211 -36.32 -33.18 -11.99
C TYR A 211 -36.59 -34.10 -13.19
N ASN A 212 -37.85 -34.21 -13.63
CA ASN A 212 -38.20 -35.05 -14.77
C ASN A 212 -37.95 -34.31 -16.09
N GLY A 213 -36.93 -34.74 -16.84
CA GLY A 213 -36.51 -34.13 -18.10
C GLY A 213 -35.56 -32.95 -17.91
N THR A 214 -35.42 -32.10 -18.93
CA THR A 214 -34.49 -30.95 -18.84
C THR A 214 -34.99 -29.86 -17.88
N PRO A 215 -34.23 -29.50 -16.82
CA PRO A 215 -34.64 -28.47 -15.88
C PRO A 215 -34.75 -27.10 -16.55
N PRO A 216 -35.68 -26.24 -16.10
CA PRO A 216 -35.77 -24.88 -16.59
C PRO A 216 -34.48 -24.12 -16.26
N THR A 217 -34.15 -23.14 -17.11
CA THR A 217 -32.92 -22.34 -16.96
C THR A 217 -32.78 -21.71 -15.56
N SER A 218 -33.88 -21.32 -14.91
CA SER A 218 -33.86 -20.76 -13.55
C SER A 218 -33.31 -21.73 -12.51
N LEU A 219 -33.78 -22.98 -12.52
CA LEU A 219 -33.33 -24.03 -11.60
C LEU A 219 -31.88 -24.42 -11.90
N ARG A 220 -31.54 -24.56 -13.18
CA ARG A 220 -30.15 -24.84 -13.59
C ARG A 220 -29.19 -23.73 -13.13
N ASN A 221 -29.61 -22.46 -13.23
CA ASN A 221 -28.81 -21.32 -12.75
C ASN A 221 -28.70 -21.26 -11.20
N GLU A 222 -29.66 -21.85 -10.48
CA GLU A 222 -29.60 -22.00 -9.02
C GLU A 222 -28.58 -23.08 -8.63
N MET A 223 -28.65 -24.25 -9.27
CA MET A 223 -27.65 -25.31 -9.12
C MET A 223 -26.23 -24.74 -9.37
N TYR A 224 -26.00 -24.09 -10.51
CA TYR A 224 -24.71 -23.48 -10.82
C TYR A 224 -24.27 -22.46 -9.76
N ARG A 225 -25.19 -21.67 -9.21
CA ARG A 225 -24.86 -20.69 -8.16
C ARG A 225 -24.40 -21.37 -6.87
N GLU A 226 -25.05 -22.45 -6.44
CA GLU A 226 -24.63 -23.22 -5.27
C GLU A 226 -23.26 -23.87 -5.48
N GLY A 227 -23.08 -24.51 -6.64
CA GLY A 227 -21.81 -25.10 -7.04
C GLY A 227 -20.66 -24.10 -7.08
N GLN A 228 -20.88 -22.94 -7.71
CA GLN A 228 -19.91 -21.85 -7.78
C GLN A 228 -19.62 -21.24 -6.40
N ALA A 229 -20.62 -21.13 -5.52
CA ALA A 229 -20.44 -20.64 -4.16
C ALA A 229 -19.52 -21.56 -3.34
N LEU A 230 -19.70 -22.87 -3.47
CA LEU A 230 -18.84 -23.89 -2.86
C LEU A 230 -17.44 -23.87 -3.50
N ALA A 231 -17.35 -23.72 -4.82
CA ALA A 231 -16.09 -23.69 -5.57
C ALA A 231 -15.20 -22.47 -5.26
N ASN A 232 -15.77 -21.40 -4.67
CA ASN A 232 -14.97 -20.27 -4.21
C ASN A 232 -13.94 -20.67 -3.14
N GLN A 233 -14.17 -21.75 -2.40
CA GLN A 233 -13.26 -22.23 -1.34
C GLN A 233 -11.99 -22.86 -1.91
N GLY A 234 -12.12 -23.54 -3.06
CA GLY A 234 -11.01 -24.19 -3.75
C GLY A 234 -10.55 -23.46 -5.01
N ALA A 235 -10.83 -22.17 -5.12
CA ALA A 235 -10.41 -21.35 -6.25
C ALA A 235 -8.88 -21.20 -6.25
N VAL A 236 -8.26 -21.43 -7.39
CA VAL A 236 -6.81 -21.25 -7.58
C VAL A 236 -6.54 -19.80 -7.92
N GLU A 237 -5.69 -19.13 -7.15
CA GLU A 237 -5.27 -17.76 -7.44
C GLU A 237 -4.30 -17.73 -8.62
N THR A 238 -4.69 -17.06 -9.69
CA THR A 238 -3.90 -16.94 -10.92
C THR A 238 -3.12 -15.63 -10.98
N SER A 239 -3.61 -14.60 -10.31
CA SER A 239 -2.94 -13.31 -10.14
C SER A 239 -3.37 -12.64 -8.85
N VAL A 240 -2.45 -11.94 -8.19
CA VAL A 240 -2.76 -11.07 -7.05
C VAL A 240 -2.06 -9.74 -7.26
N GLN A 241 -2.80 -8.66 -7.04
CA GLN A 241 -2.40 -7.31 -7.40
C GLN A 241 -2.69 -6.37 -6.25
N ARG A 242 -1.80 -5.41 -6.00
CA ARG A 242 -2.04 -4.31 -5.07
C ARG A 242 -2.96 -3.29 -5.73
N ALA A 243 -4.20 -3.24 -5.27
CA ALA A 243 -5.22 -2.31 -5.75
C ALA A 243 -5.07 -0.93 -5.11
N ARG A 244 -4.82 -0.89 -3.80
CA ARG A 244 -4.61 0.35 -3.06
C ARG A 244 -3.71 0.13 -1.85
N THR A 245 -3.07 1.18 -1.37
CA THR A 245 -2.25 1.14 -0.15
C THR A 245 -2.45 2.40 0.68
N PHE A 246 -2.50 2.23 2.00
CA PHE A 246 -2.52 3.30 2.99
C PHE A 246 -1.24 3.14 3.82
N GLY A 247 -0.31 4.07 3.62
CA GLY A 247 1.06 3.92 4.08
C GLY A 247 1.25 4.08 5.59
N ALA A 248 2.33 3.48 6.08
CA ALA A 248 2.90 3.73 7.41
C ALA A 248 4.37 4.11 7.23
N GLY A 249 4.78 5.17 7.90
CA GLY A 249 6.04 5.85 7.61
C GLY A 249 6.84 6.17 8.85
N ILE A 250 8.15 5.95 8.75
CA ILE A 250 9.15 6.50 9.66
C ILE A 250 10.12 7.31 8.80
N TYR A 251 10.21 8.61 9.06
CA TYR A 251 11.02 9.54 8.28
C TYR A 251 11.92 10.37 9.17
N SER A 252 13.21 10.47 8.81
CA SER A 252 14.16 11.32 9.51
C SER A 252 15.40 11.66 8.69
N ASN A 253 16.28 12.51 9.20
CA ASN A 253 17.63 12.65 8.65
C ASN A 253 18.54 11.56 9.26
N SER A 254 18.41 11.32 10.57
CA SER A 254 19.11 10.25 11.27
C SER A 254 18.15 9.32 11.99
N LEU A 255 18.21 8.03 11.68
CA LEU A 255 17.47 6.97 12.37
C LEU A 255 18.45 6.04 13.09
N SER A 256 18.26 5.87 14.39
CA SER A 256 18.93 4.82 15.17
C SER A 256 17.92 3.88 15.79
N VAL A 257 18.20 2.58 15.71
CA VAL A 257 17.34 1.52 16.27
C VAL A 257 18.18 0.57 17.10
N HIS A 258 17.80 0.40 18.37
CA HIS A 258 18.39 -0.58 19.28
C HIS A 258 17.25 -1.40 19.88
N SER A 259 16.97 -2.58 19.32
CA SER A 259 15.69 -3.26 19.52
C SER A 259 15.85 -4.77 19.38
N GLY A 260 14.82 -5.54 19.78
CA GLY A 260 14.76 -6.95 19.41
C GLY A 260 14.49 -7.13 17.92
N ARG A 261 13.24 -7.36 17.51
CA ARG A 261 12.89 -7.55 16.09
C ARG A 261 12.30 -6.29 15.46
N ILE A 262 12.68 -6.00 14.22
CA ILE A 262 12.03 -4.99 13.38
C ILE A 262 11.27 -5.66 12.24
N GLU A 263 10.02 -5.26 12.06
CA GLU A 263 9.17 -5.75 10.99
C GLU A 263 8.58 -4.60 10.18
N ASN A 264 8.98 -4.47 8.92
CA ASN A 264 8.44 -3.51 7.99
C ASN A 264 7.47 -4.22 7.03
N ARG A 265 6.16 -4.06 7.27
CA ARG A 265 5.07 -4.85 6.66
C ARG A 265 4.30 -4.04 5.62
N GLY A 266 4.74 -4.14 4.39
CA GLY A 266 4.12 -3.62 3.18
C GLY A 266 3.26 -4.64 2.42
N SER A 267 2.99 -4.34 1.15
CA SER A 267 2.38 -5.29 0.23
C SER A 267 3.46 -5.92 -0.65
N PRO A 268 3.60 -7.26 -0.66
CA PRO A 268 4.55 -7.92 -1.52
C PRO A 268 4.09 -7.97 -2.99
N TYR A 269 2.91 -7.45 -3.33
CA TYR A 269 2.33 -7.52 -4.68
C TYR A 269 2.48 -6.20 -5.45
N GLN A 270 2.55 -6.33 -6.79
CA GLN A 270 2.73 -5.20 -7.70
C GLN A 270 1.40 -4.48 -7.99
N THR A 271 1.48 -3.23 -8.48
CA THR A 271 0.31 -2.52 -9.02
C THR A 271 -0.03 -3.02 -10.42
N LEU A 272 -1.27 -2.75 -10.86
CA LEU A 272 -1.81 -3.16 -12.17
C LEU A 272 -0.97 -2.71 -13.37
N ASP A 273 -0.44 -1.48 -13.34
CA ASP A 273 0.28 -0.90 -14.48
C ASP A 273 1.62 -1.60 -14.73
N LYS A 274 2.32 -2.00 -13.67
CA LYS A 274 3.61 -2.71 -13.77
C LYS A 274 3.49 -4.15 -14.29
N ILE A 275 2.33 -4.79 -14.10
CA ILE A 275 2.06 -6.13 -14.66
C ILE A 275 1.92 -6.06 -16.19
N ARG A 276 1.38 -4.96 -16.72
CA ARG A 276 1.22 -4.77 -18.18
C ARG A 276 2.54 -4.45 -18.89
N GLU A 277 3.51 -3.90 -18.18
CA GLU A 277 4.88 -3.66 -18.67
C GLU A 277 5.79 -4.90 -18.56
N GLY A 278 5.35 -5.92 -17.82
CA GLY A 278 6.06 -7.19 -17.65
C GLY A 278 6.04 -8.08 -18.90
N THR A 279 6.82 -7.73 -19.91
CA THR A 279 7.13 -8.68 -20.99
C THR A 279 8.22 -9.64 -20.49
N PRO A 280 8.07 -10.98 -20.62
CA PRO A 280 9.14 -11.92 -20.33
C PRO A 280 10.38 -11.58 -21.16
N VAL A 281 11.55 -11.47 -20.52
CA VAL A 281 12.81 -11.21 -21.21
C VAL A 281 13.18 -12.44 -22.06
N GLY A 282 12.87 -12.37 -23.34
CA GLY A 282 13.22 -13.38 -24.33
C GLY A 282 12.99 -12.91 -25.77
N GLY A 283 13.99 -12.23 -26.35
CA GLY A 283 14.18 -12.13 -27.81
C GLY A 283 13.47 -10.99 -28.56
N GLN A 284 14.28 -10.04 -29.05
CA GLN A 284 14.07 -9.03 -30.11
C GLN A 284 12.66 -8.46 -30.36
N ILE A 285 12.50 -7.17 -30.06
CA ILE A 285 11.35 -6.33 -30.44
C ILE A 285 11.58 -5.80 -31.87
N SER A 286 10.53 -5.79 -32.69
CA SER A 286 10.54 -5.18 -34.03
C SER A 286 9.74 -3.88 -34.04
N ASP A 287 10.11 -2.92 -34.89
CA ASP A 287 9.57 -1.55 -34.99
C ASP A 287 8.05 -1.42 -35.32
N ARG A 288 7.26 -2.50 -35.20
CA ARG A 288 5.80 -2.49 -35.41
C ARG A 288 4.96 -2.31 -34.14
N ASP A 289 5.56 -2.37 -32.95
CA ASP A 289 4.84 -2.27 -31.68
C ASP A 289 4.57 -0.81 -31.23
N MET A 290 4.97 0.20 -32.01
CA MET A 290 4.77 1.63 -31.69
C MET A 290 3.54 2.30 -32.34
N GLN A 291 2.61 1.57 -32.97
CA GLN A 291 1.42 2.19 -33.58
C GLN A 291 0.17 1.31 -33.47
N ALA A 292 -0.45 1.24 -32.28
CA ALA A 292 -1.92 1.18 -32.12
C ALA A 292 -2.34 0.87 -30.67
N VAL A 293 -2.40 1.88 -29.80
CA VAL A 293 -3.52 2.01 -28.83
C VAL A 293 -3.86 3.50 -28.68
N ALA A 294 -4.33 4.09 -29.77
CA ALA A 294 -5.13 5.31 -29.71
C ALA A 294 -6.56 4.88 -29.35
N GLY A 295 -7.02 5.24 -28.15
CA GLY A 295 -8.42 5.03 -27.74
C GLY A 295 -8.59 4.37 -26.39
N ILE A 296 -8.07 4.99 -25.33
CA ILE A 296 -8.67 4.88 -24.00
C ILE A 296 -8.98 6.30 -23.56
N THR A 297 -10.26 6.64 -23.55
CA THR A 297 -10.77 7.80 -22.83
C THR A 297 -10.49 7.55 -21.35
N LEU A 298 -9.40 8.14 -20.86
CA LEU A 298 -9.18 8.29 -19.42
C LEU A 298 -10.36 9.12 -18.90
N GLY A 299 -11.02 8.59 -17.87
CA GLY A 299 -12.05 9.31 -17.16
C GLY A 299 -11.54 10.69 -16.78
N SER A 300 -12.46 11.65 -16.80
CA SER A 300 -12.28 12.99 -16.25
C SER A 300 -11.46 12.90 -14.95
N PHE A 301 -10.23 13.42 -14.97
CA PHE A 301 -9.55 13.78 -13.74
C PHE A 301 -10.37 14.94 -13.18
N ASP A 302 -11.07 14.68 -12.08
CA ASP A 302 -11.70 15.69 -11.27
C ASP A 302 -10.57 16.44 -10.56
N ASP A 303 -10.41 17.74 -10.83
CA ASP A 303 -9.47 18.76 -10.28
C ASP A 303 -8.53 18.30 -9.15
N GLY A 304 -7.60 17.38 -9.45
CA GLY A 304 -6.87 16.53 -8.51
C GLY A 304 -5.79 17.17 -7.64
N ILE A 305 -6.01 18.40 -7.15
CA ILE A 305 -5.25 18.99 -6.05
C ILE A 305 -6.15 18.90 -4.82
N GLN A 306 -5.83 18.00 -3.89
CA GLN A 306 -6.53 17.93 -2.62
C GLN A 306 -6.29 19.23 -1.83
N HIS A 307 -7.26 20.14 -1.87
CA HIS A 307 -7.37 21.16 -0.83
C HIS A 307 -7.62 20.42 0.48
N LEU A 308 -6.68 20.45 1.43
CA LEU A 308 -6.97 19.96 2.78
C LEU A 308 -8.24 20.67 3.27
N PRO A 309 -9.24 19.98 3.81
CA PRO A 309 -10.39 20.64 4.43
C PRO A 309 -9.88 21.50 5.59
N VAL A 310 -9.86 22.82 5.38
CA VAL A 310 -9.34 23.79 6.36
C VAL A 310 -10.42 24.04 7.41
N ASN A 311 -10.36 23.30 8.51
CA ASN A 311 -11.15 23.61 9.70
C ASN A 311 -10.40 24.64 10.56
N LEU A 312 -11.01 25.79 10.82
CA LEU A 312 -10.40 26.79 11.69
C LEU A 312 -10.25 26.26 13.13
N PRO A 313 -9.13 26.57 13.82
CA PRO A 313 -8.92 26.13 15.19
C PRO A 313 -9.98 26.73 16.12
N THR A 314 -10.65 25.87 16.89
CA THR A 314 -11.71 26.28 17.83
C THR A 314 -11.26 26.35 19.28
N ASN A 315 -10.10 25.77 19.61
CA ASN A 315 -9.55 25.77 20.97
C ASN A 315 -8.75 27.06 21.22
N PRO A 316 -9.18 27.95 22.14
CA PRO A 316 -8.49 29.21 22.41
C PRO A 316 -7.11 29.06 23.08
N ASN A 317 -6.76 27.84 23.51
CA ASN A 317 -5.45 27.48 24.08
C ASN A 317 -4.72 26.43 23.23
N GLY A 318 -5.16 26.20 21.98
CA GLY A 318 -4.46 25.32 21.04
C GLY A 318 -3.11 25.89 20.62
N TYR A 319 -2.31 25.07 19.95
CA TYR A 319 -1.06 25.53 19.32
C TYR A 319 -1.33 26.56 18.21
N PHE A 320 -2.45 26.41 17.49
CA PHE A 320 -2.98 27.43 16.59
C PHE A 320 -4.27 28.00 17.15
N VAL A 321 -4.45 29.31 17.02
CA VAL A 321 -5.63 30.05 17.47
C VAL A 321 -6.10 31.02 16.39
N PRO A 322 -7.40 31.38 16.34
CA PRO A 322 -7.85 32.46 15.47
C PRO A 322 -7.14 33.77 15.83
N ALA A 323 -6.72 34.52 14.82
CA ALA A 323 -6.08 35.82 15.01
C ALA A 323 -6.99 36.73 15.82
N ARG A 324 -6.45 37.28 16.92
CA ARG A 324 -7.24 38.14 17.83
C ARG A 324 -7.22 39.60 17.42
N ASP A 325 -6.21 40.01 16.66
CA ASP A 325 -6.08 41.36 16.14
C ASP A 325 -6.98 41.55 14.91
N PRO A 326 -7.95 42.49 14.93
CA PRO A 326 -8.80 42.78 13.78
C PRO A 326 -8.03 43.30 12.55
N ASP A 327 -6.84 43.86 12.75
CA ASP A 327 -5.98 44.41 11.70
C ASP A 327 -4.91 43.39 11.24
N ALA A 328 -4.97 42.14 11.70
CA ALA A 328 -4.05 41.10 11.24
C ALA A 328 -4.28 40.73 9.77
N ASP A 329 -3.18 40.56 9.03
CA ASP A 329 -3.21 40.07 7.64
C ASP A 329 -3.49 38.57 7.51
N TYR A 330 -3.86 37.88 8.60
CA TYR A 330 -4.08 36.45 8.66
C TYR A 330 -5.26 36.05 9.55
N LEU A 331 -5.91 34.92 9.24
CA LEU A 331 -7.03 34.39 10.04
C LEU A 331 -6.60 33.52 11.23
N VAL A 332 -5.46 32.85 11.11
CA VAL A 332 -4.95 31.91 12.12
C VAL A 332 -3.52 32.26 12.46
N GLU A 333 -3.20 32.25 13.75
CA GLU A 333 -1.85 32.51 14.25
C GLU A 333 -1.34 31.37 15.14
N THR A 334 -0.03 31.21 15.15
CA THR A 334 0.66 30.35 16.11
C THR A 334 0.55 31.00 17.48
N ASN A 335 0.04 30.27 18.45
CA ASN A 335 -0.22 30.82 19.77
C ASN A 335 1.09 31.27 20.42
N PRO A 336 1.24 32.57 20.76
CA PRO A 336 2.49 33.13 21.29
C PRO A 336 2.99 32.49 22.59
N LEU A 337 2.16 31.69 23.28
CA LEU A 337 2.58 30.90 24.44
C LEU A 337 3.51 29.73 24.09
N PHE A 338 3.60 29.36 22.80
CA PHE A 338 4.33 28.19 22.32
C PHE A 338 5.38 28.53 21.25
N THR A 339 5.59 29.81 20.93
CA THR A 339 6.60 30.26 19.95
C THR A 339 7.22 31.57 20.40
N ASP A 340 8.53 31.73 20.17
CA ASP A 340 9.28 32.95 20.50
C ASP A 340 9.32 33.98 19.34
N GLY A 341 8.47 33.80 18.32
CA GLY A 341 8.29 34.79 17.24
C GLY A 341 9.43 34.84 16.22
N ASP A 342 10.23 33.77 16.10
CA ASP A 342 11.37 33.75 15.20
C ASP A 342 10.98 33.53 13.71
N HIS A 343 11.82 34.06 12.83
CA HIS A 343 11.57 34.29 11.40
C HIS A 343 11.44 33.00 10.57
N LEU A 344 10.29 32.35 10.63
CA LEU A 344 9.92 31.28 9.70
C LEU A 344 9.79 31.81 8.27
N ALA A 345 10.27 31.05 7.29
CA ALA A 345 10.02 31.33 5.88
C ALA A 345 8.50 31.31 5.63
N SER A 346 7.96 32.42 5.15
CA SER A 346 6.53 32.62 4.91
C SER A 346 6.25 33.00 3.47
N SER A 347 4.97 33.08 3.11
CA SER A 347 4.54 33.61 1.82
C SER A 347 5.08 35.01 1.50
N ASN A 348 5.53 35.78 2.49
CA ASN A 348 6.20 37.07 2.27
C ASN A 348 7.44 36.90 1.39
N LEU A 349 8.20 35.81 1.58
CA LEU A 349 9.38 35.53 0.78
C LEU A 349 9.02 35.36 -0.70
N LEU A 350 7.94 34.63 -0.98
CA LEU A 350 7.44 34.47 -2.35
C LEU A 350 6.93 35.79 -2.92
N ALA A 351 6.16 36.56 -2.15
CA ALA A 351 5.66 37.87 -2.58
C ALA A 351 6.81 38.85 -2.90
N GLU A 352 7.85 38.88 -2.06
CA GLU A 352 9.06 39.66 -2.27
C GLU A 352 9.79 39.25 -3.56
N TYR A 353 9.96 37.94 -3.80
CA TYR A 353 10.57 37.46 -5.05
C TYR A 353 9.77 37.83 -6.31
N LEU A 354 8.44 37.88 -6.20
CA LEU A 354 7.54 38.29 -7.28
C LEU A 354 7.41 39.81 -7.43
N GLY A 355 8.01 40.60 -6.52
CA GLY A 355 7.90 42.05 -6.50
C GLY A 355 6.50 42.56 -6.17
N LEU A 356 5.71 41.79 -5.41
CA LEU A 356 4.38 42.17 -4.93
C LEU A 356 4.47 43.04 -3.68
N ASP A 357 3.52 43.96 -3.52
CA ASP A 357 3.38 44.75 -2.29
C ASP A 357 2.66 43.92 -1.22
N LEU A 358 3.27 43.77 -0.04
CA LEU A 358 2.73 42.97 1.06
C LEU A 358 1.42 43.55 1.61
N ASP A 359 1.16 44.85 1.42
CA ASP A 359 -0.10 45.48 1.80
C ASP A 359 -1.25 45.10 0.83
N ASP A 360 -0.92 44.64 -0.38
CA ASP A 360 -1.87 44.38 -1.47
C ASP A 360 -1.98 42.88 -1.84
N ILE A 361 -1.21 41.97 -1.24
CA ILE A 361 -1.30 40.54 -1.54
C ILE A 361 -2.61 39.89 -1.07
N GLY A 362 -3.37 40.55 -0.18
CA GLY A 362 -4.62 40.06 0.37
C GLY A 362 -4.44 39.24 1.65
N MET A 363 -5.57 38.98 2.34
CA MET A 363 -5.60 38.28 3.63
C MET A 363 -5.13 36.83 3.48
N ARG A 364 -4.19 36.39 4.32
CA ARG A 364 -3.67 35.03 4.35
C ARG A 364 -4.51 34.15 5.26
N LEU A 365 -4.46 32.85 5.01
CA LEU A 365 -5.12 31.88 5.86
C LEU A 365 -4.43 31.80 7.23
N GLY A 366 -3.10 31.94 7.30
CA GLY A 366 -2.41 32.00 8.58
C GLY A 366 -1.08 32.75 8.55
N ASP A 367 -0.46 32.83 9.73
CA ASP A 367 0.91 33.29 9.90
C ASP A 367 1.93 32.27 9.36
N ALA A 368 3.21 32.60 9.46
CA ALA A 368 4.30 31.75 8.95
C ALA A 368 4.30 30.33 9.57
N GLY A 369 3.94 30.22 10.85
CA GLY A 369 3.88 28.92 11.54
C GLY A 369 2.69 28.07 11.08
N TYR A 370 1.53 28.68 10.86
CA TYR A 370 0.38 27.98 10.31
C TYR A 370 0.56 27.62 8.82
N GLU A 371 1.23 28.47 8.03
CA GLU A 371 1.61 28.15 6.65
C GLU A 371 2.56 26.95 6.58
N ALA A 372 3.61 26.95 7.40
CA ALA A 372 4.53 25.81 7.50
C ALA A 372 3.79 24.52 7.87
N TYR A 373 2.85 24.61 8.81
CA TYR A 373 1.97 23.49 9.16
C TYR A 373 1.14 22.98 7.98
N LEU A 374 0.49 23.88 7.21
CA LEU A 374 -0.31 23.49 6.06
C LEU A 374 0.53 22.85 4.96
N ILE A 375 1.72 23.40 4.68
CA ILE A 375 2.68 22.83 3.73
C ILE A 375 3.09 21.43 4.17
N ARG A 376 3.43 21.26 5.45
CA ARG A 376 3.79 19.96 6.03
C ARG A 376 2.67 18.94 5.87
N GLN A 377 1.43 19.31 6.18
CA GLN A 377 0.31 18.38 6.06
C GLN A 377 0.06 17.96 4.61
N GLN A 378 0.24 18.87 3.65
CA GLN A 378 0.20 18.54 2.23
C GLN A 378 1.34 17.63 1.80
N LEU A 379 2.56 17.85 2.31
CA LEU A 379 3.69 16.97 2.03
C LEU A 379 3.47 15.58 2.64
N ILE A 380 3.00 15.47 3.88
CA ILE A 380 2.65 14.19 4.50
C ILE A 380 1.55 13.49 3.70
N SER A 381 0.51 14.21 3.27
CA SER A 381 -0.59 13.59 2.53
C SER A 381 -0.14 13.10 1.15
N GLN A 382 0.67 13.89 0.44
CA GLN A 382 1.15 13.56 -0.91
C GLN A 382 2.29 12.55 -0.90
N THR A 383 3.22 12.64 0.05
CA THR A 383 4.52 11.93 0.01
C THR A 383 4.75 10.97 1.18
N GLY A 384 3.96 11.08 2.26
CA GLY A 384 4.18 10.37 3.51
C GLY A 384 5.26 10.99 4.41
N THR A 385 6.11 11.89 3.92
CA THR A 385 7.20 12.53 4.69
C THR A 385 6.87 13.98 5.05
N THR A 386 7.47 14.48 6.13
CA THR A 386 7.45 15.92 6.48
C THR A 386 8.56 16.72 5.80
N LEU A 387 9.58 16.03 5.27
CA LEU A 387 10.78 16.64 4.70
C LEU A 387 11.15 15.93 3.39
N LEU A 388 11.22 16.70 2.30
CA LEU A 388 11.67 16.22 0.99
C LEU A 388 13.19 16.00 1.01
N ALA A 389 13.66 15.07 0.19
CA ALA A 389 15.07 14.72 0.14
C ALA A 389 15.94 15.92 -0.27
N GLY A 390 17.16 16.02 0.29
CA GLY A 390 18.12 17.07 -0.06
C GLY A 390 17.96 18.39 0.72
N HIS A 391 17.03 18.45 1.69
CA HIS A 391 16.87 19.60 2.56
C HIS A 391 17.33 19.29 3.99
N ALA A 392 18.16 20.16 4.56
CA ALA A 392 18.70 19.98 5.91
C ALA A 392 17.68 20.23 7.03
N SER A 393 16.60 20.96 6.75
CA SER A 393 15.54 21.25 7.72
C SER A 393 14.26 21.65 7.01
N GLU A 394 13.13 21.57 7.73
CA GLU A 394 11.82 22.00 7.22
C GLU A 394 11.83 23.48 6.81
N GLN A 395 12.48 24.36 7.58
CA GLN A 395 12.61 25.78 7.23
C GLN A 395 13.39 25.97 5.93
N ALA A 396 14.50 25.26 5.75
CA ALA A 396 15.29 25.31 4.52
C ALA A 396 14.50 24.78 3.31
N MET A 397 13.71 23.72 3.51
CA MET A 397 12.82 23.18 2.48
C MET A 397 11.74 24.18 2.09
N ILE A 398 10.98 24.71 3.05
CA ILE A 398 9.90 25.67 2.77
C ILE A 398 10.44 26.89 2.03
N GLY A 399 11.58 27.44 2.47
CA GLY A 399 12.24 28.55 1.77
C GLY A 399 12.63 28.20 0.33
N ALA A 400 13.16 26.99 0.10
CA ALA A 400 13.50 26.52 -1.24
C ALA A 400 12.26 26.33 -2.12
N LEU A 401 11.15 25.78 -1.58
CA LEU A 401 9.89 25.61 -2.31
C LEU A 401 9.28 26.97 -2.73
N TYR A 402 9.38 28.00 -1.89
CA TYR A 402 8.97 29.36 -2.26
C TYR A 402 9.88 29.97 -3.33
N ALA A 403 11.20 29.81 -3.21
CA ALA A 403 12.14 30.29 -4.22
C ALA A 403 11.92 29.61 -5.59
N ALA A 404 11.70 28.29 -5.58
CA ALA A 404 11.36 27.53 -6.78
C ALA A 404 10.00 27.96 -7.36
N GLY A 405 9.02 28.27 -6.50
CA GLY A 405 7.73 28.84 -6.91
C GLY A 405 7.87 30.16 -7.66
N ALA A 406 8.72 31.07 -7.18
CA ALA A 406 9.01 32.32 -7.88
C ALA A 406 9.65 32.10 -9.26
N ASN A 407 10.64 31.19 -9.33
CA ASN A 407 11.27 30.83 -10.61
C ASN A 407 10.27 30.20 -11.59
N ALA A 408 9.39 29.31 -11.10
CA ALA A 408 8.36 28.66 -11.90
C ALA A 408 7.30 29.68 -12.38
N SER A 409 7.02 30.73 -11.60
CA SER A 409 6.10 31.80 -11.98
C SER A 409 6.45 32.43 -13.32
N ASP A 410 7.70 32.85 -13.46
CA ASP A 410 8.18 33.50 -14.69
C ASP A 410 8.23 32.50 -15.87
N GLN A 411 8.64 31.25 -15.61
CA GLN A 411 8.81 30.25 -16.65
C GLN A 411 7.49 29.69 -17.19
N LEU A 412 6.50 29.48 -16.31
CA LEU A 412 5.23 28.81 -16.61
C LEU A 412 4.04 29.77 -16.67
N GLY A 413 4.26 31.07 -16.43
CA GLY A 413 3.22 32.09 -16.43
C GLY A 413 2.20 31.89 -15.31
N LEU A 414 2.67 31.56 -14.11
CA LEU A 414 1.79 31.34 -12.96
C LEU A 414 1.14 32.67 -12.57
N THR A 415 -0.10 32.60 -12.08
CA THR A 415 -0.85 33.78 -11.64
C THR A 415 -1.08 33.70 -10.13
N TRP A 416 -0.68 34.74 -9.41
CA TRP A 416 -0.88 34.85 -7.97
C TRP A 416 -2.37 34.66 -7.61
N GLY A 417 -2.64 33.86 -6.58
CA GLY A 417 -4.00 33.58 -6.12
C GLY A 417 -4.78 32.57 -6.96
N LYS A 418 -4.22 32.06 -8.07
CA LYS A 418 -4.85 31.00 -8.88
C LYS A 418 -4.14 29.66 -8.72
N PRO A 419 -4.88 28.54 -8.72
CA PRO A 419 -4.27 27.22 -8.78
C PRO A 419 -3.56 27.02 -10.13
N LEU A 420 -2.55 26.15 -10.15
CA LEU A 420 -1.87 25.75 -11.38
C LEU A 420 -2.79 24.86 -12.22
N THR A 421 -2.69 24.94 -13.54
CA THR A 421 -3.34 23.98 -14.44
C THR A 421 -2.54 22.68 -14.53
N ASP A 422 -3.17 21.60 -14.98
CA ASP A 422 -2.51 20.30 -15.17
C ASP A 422 -1.27 20.39 -16.08
N GLU A 423 -1.32 21.23 -17.12
CA GLU A 423 -0.17 21.45 -17.99
C GLU A 423 0.97 22.15 -17.27
N GLN A 424 0.68 23.12 -16.39
CA GLN A 424 1.69 23.79 -15.58
C GLN A 424 2.29 22.84 -14.56
N VAL A 425 1.46 22.02 -13.91
CA VAL A 425 1.89 20.98 -12.97
C VAL A 425 2.77 19.93 -13.66
N GLY A 426 2.42 19.51 -14.88
CA GLY A 426 3.21 18.57 -15.67
C GLY A 426 4.54 19.15 -16.16
N ALA A 427 4.68 20.47 -16.21
CA ALA A 427 5.90 21.17 -16.64
C ALA A 427 6.85 21.54 -15.48
N LEU A 428 6.48 21.26 -14.23
CA LEU A 428 7.33 21.55 -13.06
C LEU A 428 8.61 20.71 -13.08
N THR A 429 9.75 21.39 -13.02
CA THR A 429 11.08 20.77 -12.86
C THR A 429 11.52 20.64 -11.40
N GLU A 430 10.94 21.45 -10.53
CA GLU A 430 11.21 21.49 -9.09
C GLU A 430 9.87 21.49 -8.33
N ASP A 431 9.90 21.05 -7.08
CA ASP A 431 8.74 21.14 -6.18
C ASP A 431 8.55 22.59 -5.75
N ILE A 432 7.31 23.06 -5.68
CA ILE A 432 7.00 24.46 -5.35
C ILE A 432 5.88 24.58 -4.32
N VAL A 433 5.86 25.73 -3.65
CA VAL A 433 4.69 26.22 -2.92
C VAL A 433 4.14 27.45 -3.64
N TRP A 434 2.83 27.47 -3.86
CA TRP A 434 2.12 28.57 -4.50
C TRP A 434 0.92 29.03 -3.66
N MET A 435 0.64 30.34 -3.63
CA MET A 435 -0.48 30.90 -2.88
C MET A 435 -1.75 30.94 -3.73
N VAL A 436 -2.83 30.30 -3.23
CA VAL A 436 -4.11 30.15 -3.94
C VAL A 436 -5.24 30.76 -3.13
N GLU A 437 -6.13 31.53 -3.79
CA GLU A 437 -7.34 32.06 -3.17
C GLU A 437 -8.30 30.91 -2.80
N THR A 438 -8.68 30.85 -1.53
CA THR A 438 -9.56 29.84 -0.94
C THR A 438 -10.64 30.54 -0.12
N ASP A 439 -11.88 30.04 -0.17
CA ASP A 439 -12.95 30.51 0.71
C ASP A 439 -12.97 29.67 2.00
N VAL A 440 -12.77 30.31 3.16
CA VAL A 440 -12.79 29.68 4.48
C VAL A 440 -13.75 30.45 5.37
N ASP A 441 -14.81 29.78 5.82
CA ASP A 441 -15.90 30.38 6.62
C ASP A 441 -16.46 31.70 6.03
N GLY A 442 -16.60 31.77 4.70
CA GLY A 442 -17.14 32.93 3.99
C GLY A 442 -16.16 34.10 3.85
N LYS A 443 -14.89 33.88 4.19
CA LYS A 443 -13.79 34.83 3.98
C LYS A 443 -12.87 34.30 2.88
N ARG A 444 -12.57 35.16 1.90
CA ARG A 444 -11.57 34.85 0.87
C ARG A 444 -10.17 35.12 1.41
N VAL A 445 -9.35 34.08 1.41
CA VAL A 445 -7.98 34.11 1.92
C VAL A 445 -7.01 33.41 0.98
N LEU A 446 -5.72 33.72 1.10
CA LEU A 446 -4.67 32.95 0.43
C LEU A 446 -4.18 31.80 1.30
N ALA A 447 -4.17 30.59 0.74
CA ALA A 447 -3.60 29.41 1.37
C ALA A 447 -2.41 28.88 0.56
N PRO A 448 -1.33 28.40 1.21
CA PRO A 448 -0.24 27.76 0.51
C PRO A 448 -0.68 26.40 -0.05
N VAL A 449 -0.32 26.12 -1.30
CA VAL A 449 -0.58 24.84 -1.98
C VAL A 449 0.74 24.28 -2.49
N VAL A 450 1.02 23.01 -2.14
CA VAL A 450 2.23 22.29 -2.53
C VAL A 450 2.00 21.58 -3.86
N TYR A 451 2.89 21.84 -4.83
CA TYR A 451 2.93 21.16 -6.11
C TYR A 451 4.24 20.42 -6.26
N LEU A 452 4.16 19.11 -6.48
CA LEU A 452 5.34 18.26 -6.67
C LEU A 452 5.65 18.11 -8.16
N SER A 453 6.93 18.24 -8.48
CA SER A 453 7.51 17.91 -9.77
C SER A 453 7.27 16.44 -10.12
N GLN A 454 7.35 16.13 -11.42
CA GLN A 454 7.21 14.74 -11.88
C GLN A 454 8.27 13.82 -11.24
N ALA A 455 9.51 14.31 -11.14
CA ALA A 455 10.61 13.56 -10.54
C ALA A 455 10.33 13.18 -9.07
N THR A 456 9.83 14.12 -8.27
CA THR A 456 9.47 13.85 -6.88
C THR A 456 8.31 12.86 -6.82
N ARG A 457 7.25 13.06 -7.62
CA ARG A 457 6.09 12.15 -7.65
C ARG A 457 6.47 10.72 -8.02
N ASP A 458 7.34 10.54 -9.01
CA ASP A 458 7.84 9.23 -9.43
C ASP A 458 8.70 8.56 -8.35
N GLY A 459 9.33 9.37 -7.50
CA GLY A 459 10.13 8.93 -6.35
C GLY A 459 9.33 8.54 -5.11
N ILE A 460 8.05 8.94 -5.01
CA ILE A 460 7.23 8.67 -3.81
C ILE A 460 7.07 7.17 -3.60
N ARG A 461 7.49 6.71 -2.42
CA ARG A 461 7.29 5.32 -1.97
C ARG A 461 6.01 5.24 -1.14
N THR A 462 5.13 4.33 -1.52
CA THR A 462 3.83 4.12 -0.86
C THR A 462 3.76 2.71 -0.27
N GLY A 463 3.26 2.59 0.96
CA GLY A 463 3.27 1.33 1.71
C GLY A 463 3.94 1.50 3.08
N ALA A 464 4.64 0.47 3.54
CA ALA A 464 5.40 0.53 4.78
C ALA A 464 6.81 1.01 4.45
N VAL A 465 7.14 2.22 4.89
CA VAL A 465 8.38 2.91 4.57
C VAL A 465 9.14 3.26 5.85
N ILE A 466 10.42 2.91 5.87
CA ILE A 466 11.39 3.39 6.86
C ILE A 466 12.47 4.10 6.07
N ALA A 467 12.57 5.42 6.18
CA ALA A 467 13.50 6.20 5.38
C ALA A 467 14.24 7.23 6.22
N ALA A 468 15.56 7.26 6.09
CA ALA A 468 16.38 8.35 6.59
C ALA A 468 17.56 8.65 5.67
N ASP A 469 18.28 9.73 5.90
CA ASP A 469 19.56 9.94 5.20
C ASP A 469 20.60 8.94 5.71
N THR A 470 20.64 8.76 7.03
CA THR A 470 21.48 7.78 7.71
C THR A 470 20.63 6.86 8.57
N ILE A 471 20.80 5.54 8.39
CA ILE A 471 20.14 4.51 9.20
C ILE A 471 21.24 3.67 9.88
N ASP A 472 21.17 3.57 11.20
CA ASP A 472 21.93 2.60 11.99
C ASP A 472 20.96 1.72 12.80
N MET A 473 20.94 0.41 12.52
CA MET A 473 20.10 -0.55 13.24
C MET A 473 20.94 -1.64 13.88
N GLN A 474 20.74 -1.83 15.18
CA GLN A 474 21.23 -2.95 15.97
C GLN A 474 20.03 -3.72 16.49
N VAL A 475 19.80 -4.90 15.92
CA VAL A 475 18.55 -5.66 16.10
C VAL A 475 18.83 -7.14 16.36
N ASP A 476 17.91 -7.84 17.00
CA ASP A 476 17.91 -9.31 17.05
C ASP A 476 17.51 -9.91 15.70
N GLY A 477 16.62 -9.26 14.94
CA GLY A 477 16.20 -9.76 13.63
C GLY A 477 15.47 -8.70 12.80
N LEU A 478 15.55 -8.84 11.47
CA LEU A 478 14.87 -7.92 10.54
C LEU A 478 13.99 -8.68 9.54
N SER A 479 12.74 -8.25 9.39
CA SER A 479 11.86 -8.69 8.31
C SER A 479 11.28 -7.50 7.56
N ASN A 480 11.62 -7.36 6.28
CA ASN A 480 11.02 -6.42 5.35
C ASN A 480 10.16 -7.19 4.35
N ILE A 481 8.83 -7.09 4.46
CA ILE A 481 7.89 -7.82 3.61
C ILE A 481 7.11 -6.81 2.78
N GLY A 482 7.44 -6.66 1.49
CA GLY A 482 6.74 -5.72 0.62
C GLY A 482 6.92 -4.24 0.98
N GLY A 483 7.73 -3.92 1.99
CA GLY A 483 8.05 -2.57 2.43
C GLY A 483 9.35 -2.04 1.82
N ASP A 484 9.67 -0.79 2.11
CA ASP A 484 10.89 -0.13 1.67
C ASP A 484 11.68 0.39 2.89
N ILE A 485 12.98 0.06 2.96
CA ILE A 485 13.94 0.58 3.94
C ILE A 485 15.02 1.34 3.17
N ILE A 486 15.18 2.64 3.43
CA ILE A 486 15.95 3.56 2.59
C ILE A 486 16.90 4.41 3.44
N GLY A 487 18.21 4.19 3.33
CA GLY A 487 19.24 5.06 3.93
C GLY A 487 19.94 5.87 2.84
N ARG A 488 19.45 7.08 2.53
CA ARG A 488 19.82 7.82 1.31
C ARG A 488 21.33 7.98 1.13
N ASP A 489 22.04 8.29 2.21
CA ASP A 489 23.49 8.39 2.25
C ASP A 489 24.13 7.09 2.73
N SER A 490 23.57 6.51 3.80
CA SER A 490 24.07 5.24 4.34
C SER A 490 23.00 4.45 5.09
N LEU A 491 23.11 3.13 4.99
CA LEU A 491 22.28 2.16 5.69
C LEU A 491 23.19 1.09 6.29
N ASN A 492 23.24 1.03 7.63
CA ASN A 492 23.94 0.01 8.38
C ASN A 492 22.95 -0.78 9.23
N ILE A 493 22.89 -2.10 9.02
CA ILE A 493 22.03 -3.02 9.76
C ILE A 493 22.88 -4.17 10.28
N VAL A 494 22.95 -4.28 11.60
CA VAL A 494 23.55 -5.42 12.31
C VAL A 494 22.42 -6.17 13.01
N SER A 495 22.23 -7.41 12.60
CA SER A 495 21.22 -8.33 13.09
C SER A 495 21.87 -9.50 13.80
N GLN A 496 21.38 -9.91 14.97
CA GLN A 496 21.84 -11.15 15.62
C GLN A 496 21.42 -12.37 14.80
N ASP A 497 20.16 -12.45 14.39
CA ASP A 497 19.57 -13.51 13.58
C ASP A 497 19.44 -13.05 12.10
N ASP A 498 18.47 -13.63 11.38
CA ASP A 498 18.25 -13.40 9.95
C ASP A 498 17.85 -11.96 9.59
N ILE A 499 18.34 -11.51 8.44
CA ILE A 499 17.81 -10.38 7.68
C ILE A 499 17.00 -10.93 6.50
N LEU A 500 15.67 -10.81 6.56
CA LEU A 500 14.75 -11.23 5.51
C LEU A 500 14.19 -10.03 4.76
N ASN A 501 14.42 -9.98 3.44
CA ASN A 501 13.75 -9.07 2.51
C ASN A 501 12.88 -9.89 1.53
N LEU A 502 11.56 -9.86 1.70
CA LEU A 502 10.60 -10.59 0.87
C LEU A 502 9.75 -9.62 0.05
N SER A 503 10.00 -9.54 -1.27
CA SER A 503 9.34 -8.61 -2.19
C SER A 503 9.36 -7.14 -1.74
N GLY A 504 10.30 -6.81 -0.85
CA GLY A 504 10.60 -5.47 -0.35
C GLY A 504 11.84 -4.88 -1.01
N SER A 505 12.16 -3.64 -0.67
CA SER A 505 13.39 -2.96 -1.10
C SER A 505 14.21 -2.54 0.13
N ILE A 506 15.51 -2.84 0.15
CA ILE A 506 16.49 -2.31 1.09
C ILE A 506 17.54 -1.58 0.27
N THR A 507 17.52 -0.24 0.30
CA THR A 507 18.39 0.57 -0.55
C THR A 507 19.07 1.71 0.18
N GLY A 508 20.19 2.18 -0.35
CA GLY A 508 20.89 3.33 0.21
C GLY A 508 22.05 3.81 -0.64
N GLY A 509 22.77 4.80 -0.12
CA GLY A 509 24.07 5.21 -0.64
C GLY A 509 25.08 4.07 -0.46
N ASP A 510 25.72 4.02 0.70
CA ASP A 510 26.42 2.81 1.15
C ASP A 510 25.45 1.90 1.93
N VAL A 511 25.43 0.60 1.64
CA VAL A 511 24.60 -0.40 2.33
C VAL A 511 25.48 -1.46 2.98
N SER A 512 25.32 -1.66 4.28
CA SER A 512 25.98 -2.70 5.07
C SER A 512 24.93 -3.52 5.82
N LEU A 513 24.82 -4.80 5.47
CA LEU A 513 23.94 -5.76 6.13
C LEU A 513 24.79 -6.87 6.74
N ILE A 514 24.71 -7.02 8.07
CA ILE A 514 25.46 -8.00 8.83
C ILE A 514 24.46 -8.86 9.61
N SER A 515 24.50 -10.18 9.41
CA SER A 515 23.77 -11.18 10.22
C SER A 515 24.79 -12.01 11.00
N GLU A 516 24.91 -11.77 12.31
CA GLU A 516 25.98 -12.30 13.15
C GLU A 516 25.85 -13.82 13.42
N GLN A 517 24.62 -14.35 13.40
CA GLN A 517 24.33 -15.77 13.68
C GLN A 517 23.38 -16.41 12.66
N GLY A 518 22.84 -15.63 11.71
CA GLY A 518 21.83 -16.06 10.76
C GLY A 518 22.21 -15.87 9.29
N SER A 519 21.18 -15.77 8.45
CA SER A 519 21.26 -15.59 7.01
C SER A 519 20.76 -14.21 6.56
N ILE A 520 21.26 -13.75 5.41
CA ILE A 520 20.67 -12.64 4.65
C ILE A 520 19.90 -13.23 3.48
N ARG A 521 18.57 -13.06 3.46
CA ARG A 521 17.69 -13.62 2.43
C ARG A 521 16.96 -12.50 1.68
N ASN A 522 17.28 -12.34 0.41
CA ASN A 522 16.56 -11.47 -0.52
C ASN A 522 15.71 -12.34 -1.45
N GLU A 523 14.39 -12.24 -1.36
CA GLU A 523 13.47 -13.17 -2.00
C GLU A 523 12.34 -12.40 -2.69
N THR A 524 11.98 -12.81 -3.90
CA THR A 524 10.71 -12.41 -4.51
C THR A 524 9.66 -13.44 -4.15
N LEU A 525 8.55 -12.99 -3.57
CA LEU A 525 7.41 -13.84 -3.27
C LEU A 525 6.98 -14.59 -4.52
N ALA A 526 7.03 -15.93 -4.46
CA ALA A 526 6.46 -16.81 -5.46
C ALA A 526 5.62 -17.86 -4.74
N ARG A 527 4.31 -17.87 -4.99
CA ARG A 527 3.40 -18.85 -4.41
C ARG A 527 2.65 -19.58 -5.52
N SER A 528 2.93 -20.86 -5.64
CA SER A 528 2.19 -21.76 -6.51
C SER A 528 1.00 -22.37 -5.77
N GLY A 529 -0.10 -22.58 -6.48
CA GLY A 529 -1.27 -23.27 -5.98
C GLY A 529 -1.98 -24.00 -7.11
N GLY A 530 -2.78 -25.00 -6.74
CA GLY A 530 -3.54 -25.80 -7.68
C GLY A 530 -3.06 -27.25 -7.82
N ASP A 531 -3.47 -27.86 -8.93
CA ASP A 531 -3.27 -29.27 -9.25
C ASP A 531 -2.87 -29.45 -10.72
N ASP A 532 -2.72 -30.71 -11.15
CA ASP A 532 -2.26 -31.08 -12.51
C ASP A 532 -3.13 -30.53 -13.65
N ILE A 533 -4.33 -29.99 -13.38
CA ILE A 533 -5.22 -29.40 -14.40
C ILE A 533 -5.23 -27.87 -14.30
N SER A 534 -5.13 -27.30 -13.10
CA SER A 534 -5.09 -25.84 -12.90
C SER A 534 -4.05 -25.53 -11.86
N ASP A 535 -2.81 -25.38 -12.30
CA ASP A 535 -1.73 -24.80 -11.54
C ASP A 535 -1.57 -23.32 -11.91
N ALA A 536 -1.24 -22.51 -10.91
CA ALA A 536 -0.83 -21.14 -11.16
C ALA A 536 0.20 -20.70 -10.13
N THR A 537 1.09 -19.81 -10.55
CA THR A 537 2.07 -19.19 -9.66
C THR A 537 1.80 -17.69 -9.61
N VAL A 538 1.51 -17.20 -8.42
CA VAL A 538 1.42 -15.78 -8.13
C VAL A 538 2.82 -15.28 -7.77
N ILE A 539 3.29 -14.27 -8.49
CA ILE A 539 4.60 -13.64 -8.29
C ILE A 539 4.38 -12.23 -7.73
N GLY A 540 5.13 -11.89 -6.69
CA GLY A 540 5.14 -10.57 -6.07
C GLY A 540 5.95 -9.54 -6.84
N ARG A 541 6.14 -8.37 -6.22
CA ARG A 541 7.15 -7.38 -6.61
C ARG A 541 8.53 -8.01 -6.46
N THR A 542 9.43 -7.74 -7.40
CA THR A 542 10.81 -8.19 -7.29
C THR A 542 11.46 -7.63 -6.03
N GLY A 543 12.01 -8.51 -5.18
CA GLY A 543 12.80 -8.10 -4.02
C GLY A 543 14.08 -7.39 -4.46
N GLU A 544 14.53 -6.41 -3.70
CA GLU A 544 15.70 -5.58 -4.03
C GLU A 544 16.56 -5.31 -2.80
N ILE A 545 17.87 -5.50 -2.97
CA ILE A 545 18.91 -4.92 -2.11
C ILE A 545 19.86 -4.12 -3.01
N GLY A 546 20.02 -2.83 -2.77
CA GLY A 546 20.72 -1.95 -3.72
C GLY A 546 21.52 -0.84 -3.08
N ALA A 547 22.72 -0.57 -3.59
CA ALA A 547 23.56 0.54 -3.17
C ALA A 547 23.94 1.43 -4.36
N THR A 548 23.81 2.76 -4.23
CA THR A 548 24.40 3.70 -5.21
C THR A 548 25.89 3.96 -4.94
N GLY A 549 26.37 3.56 -3.77
CA GLY A 549 27.76 3.44 -3.38
C GLY A 549 28.16 1.98 -3.25
N ASN A 550 28.67 1.59 -2.09
CA ASN A 550 29.14 0.23 -1.81
C ASN A 550 28.06 -0.63 -1.16
N LEU A 551 28.06 -1.93 -1.47
CA LEU A 551 27.24 -2.94 -0.83
C LEU A 551 28.14 -3.91 -0.04
N LEU A 552 27.88 -4.07 1.25
CA LEU A 552 28.51 -5.07 2.10
C LEU A 552 27.42 -6.01 2.63
N LEU A 553 27.58 -7.30 2.38
CA LEU A 553 26.74 -8.36 2.93
C LEU A 553 27.63 -9.36 3.69
N ASP A 554 27.41 -9.51 4.99
CA ASP A 554 28.12 -10.47 5.84
C ASP A 554 27.10 -11.31 6.62
N ALA A 555 27.11 -12.62 6.46
CA ALA A 555 26.19 -13.53 7.13
C ALA A 555 26.92 -14.74 7.68
N ALA A 556 26.57 -15.15 8.89
CA ALA A 556 27.16 -16.32 9.53
C ALA A 556 26.78 -17.64 8.86
N ASP A 557 25.56 -17.73 8.29
CA ASP A 557 25.07 -18.92 7.59
C ASP A 557 25.03 -18.72 6.07
N ASN A 558 23.96 -18.13 5.52
CA ASN A 558 23.80 -17.99 4.06
C ASN A 558 23.50 -16.55 3.61
N ILE A 559 23.98 -16.20 2.41
CA ILE A 559 23.50 -15.04 1.65
C ILE A 559 22.74 -15.58 0.44
N GLU A 560 21.42 -15.43 0.44
CA GLU A 560 20.52 -15.98 -0.58
C GLU A 560 19.83 -14.88 -1.39
N ASN A 561 19.89 -14.99 -2.72
CA ASN A 561 19.16 -14.12 -3.63
C ASN A 561 18.22 -14.96 -4.52
N ILE A 562 16.93 -14.98 -4.22
CA ILE A 562 15.94 -15.89 -4.79
C ILE A 562 14.94 -15.10 -5.64
N GLY A 563 15.12 -15.13 -6.96
CA GLY A 563 14.24 -14.41 -7.89
C GLY A 563 14.22 -12.88 -7.69
N ALA A 564 15.23 -12.34 -7.01
CA ALA A 564 15.33 -10.95 -6.57
C ALA A 564 16.60 -10.27 -7.12
N HIS A 565 16.73 -8.96 -6.91
CA HIS A 565 17.85 -8.15 -7.39
C HIS A 565 18.79 -7.74 -6.25
N MET A 566 20.10 -7.87 -6.49
CA MET A 566 21.16 -7.29 -5.67
C MET A 566 22.09 -6.48 -6.58
N HIS A 567 22.40 -5.23 -6.23
CA HIS A 567 23.30 -4.39 -7.04
C HIS A 567 24.05 -3.36 -6.19
N ALA A 568 25.21 -2.94 -6.71
CA ALA A 568 25.97 -1.79 -6.24
C ALA A 568 26.53 -1.03 -7.45
N ASP A 569 26.47 0.30 -7.43
CA ASP A 569 27.16 1.13 -8.44
C ASP A 569 28.66 1.26 -8.11
N GLY A 570 29.04 1.11 -6.84
CA GLY A 570 30.40 1.05 -6.33
C GLY A 570 30.92 -0.38 -6.18
N SER A 571 31.54 -0.70 -5.03
CA SER A 571 32.03 -2.06 -4.75
C SER A 571 30.95 -2.90 -4.07
N ALA A 572 30.84 -4.18 -4.43
CA ALA A 572 29.97 -5.16 -3.77
C ALA A 572 30.81 -6.33 -3.24
#